data_AF-A0A6L3EWA8-F1
#
_entry.id   AF-A0A6L3EWA8-F1
#
_cell.length_a   1.000
_cell.length_b   1.000
_cell.length_c   1.000
_cell.angle_alpha   90.00
_cell.angle_beta   90.00
_cell.angle_gamma   90.00
#
_symmetry.space_group_name_H-M   'P 1'
#
loop_
_entity.id
_entity.type
_entity.pdbx_description
1 polymer ?
#
loop_
_entity_poly.entity_id
_entity_poly.type
_entity_poly.pdbx_seq_one_letter_code
_entity_poly.pdbx_strand_id
1 'polypeptide(L)' 'MINSTSKKKQDRRETLYFWAFVTPLLLGLLLFVYIPIIWGFGLSLFEARNTVTPTEFVGLQNYLDLFSDDRFITSLK' A
#
# COMPACT_ATOMS: atom_id res chain seq x y z
N MET A 1 -15.01 -45.43 -22.86
CA MET A 1 -14.80 -44.72 -21.58
C MET A 1 -13.56 -43.85 -21.73
N ILE A 2 -13.71 -42.53 -21.81
CA ILE A 2 -12.57 -41.60 -21.96
C ILE A 2 -12.16 -41.15 -20.55
N ASN A 3 -10.93 -41.44 -20.15
CA ASN A 3 -10.36 -41.16 -18.83
C ASN A 3 -10.40 -39.65 -18.50
N SER A 4 -11.33 -39.22 -17.64
CA SER A 4 -11.47 -37.82 -17.18
C SER A 4 -10.60 -37.46 -15.98
N THR A 5 -9.85 -38.41 -15.42
CA THR A 5 -9.04 -38.24 -14.21
C THR A 5 -7.71 -37.53 -14.46
N SER A 6 -7.24 -37.44 -15.70
CA SER A 6 -5.97 -36.80 -16.07
C SER A 6 -6.07 -35.27 -16.22
N LYS A 7 -7.21 -34.76 -16.69
CA LYS A 7 -7.41 -33.31 -16.91
C LYS A 7 -7.28 -32.48 -15.63
N LYS A 8 -7.97 -32.85 -14.55
CA LYS A 8 -7.90 -32.11 -13.27
C LYS A 8 -6.48 -31.98 -12.70
N LYS A 9 -5.64 -32.99 -12.89
CA LYS A 9 -4.25 -32.99 -12.39
C LYS A 9 -3.35 -32.11 -13.26
N GLN A 10 -3.65 -32.03 -14.56
CA GLN A 10 -2.97 -31.14 -15.51
C GLN A 10 -3.37 -29.68 -15.28
N ASP A 11 -4.66 -29.39 -15.13
CA ASP A 11 -5.19 -28.04 -14.85
C ASP A 11 -4.58 -27.43 -13.58
N ARG A 12 -4.40 -28.25 -12.53
CA ARG A 12 -3.80 -27.81 -11.26
C ARG A 12 -2.31 -27.50 -11.39
N ARG A 13 -1.57 -28.23 -12.24
CA ARG A 13 -0.15 -27.96 -12.52
C ARG A 13 0.01 -26.68 -13.34
N GLU A 14 -0.80 -26.50 -14.37
CA GLU A 14 -0.80 -25.28 -15.19
C GLU A 14 -1.13 -24.04 -14.36
N THR A 15 -2.12 -24.14 -13.45
CA THR A 15 -2.46 -23.07 -12.50
C THR A 15 -1.28 -22.73 -11.56
N LEU A 16 -0.57 -23.73 -11.05
CA LEU A 16 0.60 -23.51 -10.20
C LEU A 16 1.74 -22.79 -10.94
N TYR A 17 2.00 -23.17 -12.20
CA TYR A 17 2.99 -22.47 -13.02
C TYR A 17 2.55 -21.03 -13.32
N PHE A 18 1.29 -20.82 -13.68
CA PHE A 18 0.74 -19.47 -13.86
C PHE A 18 1.00 -18.59 -12.63
N TRP A 19 0.63 -19.07 -11.44
CA TRP A 19 0.86 -18.30 -10.21
C TRP A 19 2.35 -18.15 -9.89
N ALA A 20 3.20 -19.14 -10.16
CA ALA A 20 4.65 -19.02 -9.96
C ALA A 20 5.27 -17.88 -10.79
N PHE A 21 4.76 -17.64 -12.00
CA PHE A 21 5.23 -16.54 -12.86
C PHE A 21 4.55 -15.19 -12.58
N VAL A 22 3.26 -15.20 -12.21
CA VAL A 22 2.47 -13.96 -12.01
C VAL A 22 2.70 -13.37 -10.62
N THR A 23 2.87 -14.21 -9.59
CA THR A 23 3.02 -13.74 -8.19
C THR A 23 4.20 -12.81 -7.98
N PRO A 24 5.41 -13.03 -8.55
CA PRO A 24 6.53 -12.10 -8.36
C PRO A 24 6.24 -10.69 -8.87
N LEU A 25 5.57 -10.56 -10.02
CA LEU A 25 5.15 -9.27 -10.57
C LEU A 25 4.11 -8.61 -9.67
N LEU A 26 3.06 -9.35 -9.30
CA LEU A 26 2.02 -8.83 -8.40
C LEU A 26 2.60 -8.41 -7.06
N LEU A 27 3.49 -9.22 -6.48
CA LEU A 27 4.17 -8.90 -5.23
C LEU A 27 5.01 -7.63 -5.37
N GLY A 28 5.80 -7.50 -6.45
CA GLY A 28 6.57 -6.29 -6.72
C GLY A 28 5.69 -5.05 -6.82
N LEU A 29 4.57 -5.14 -7.54
CA LEU A 29 3.62 -4.04 -7.68
C LEU A 29 2.96 -3.68 -6.35
N LEU A 30 2.52 -4.67 -5.58
CA LEU A 30 1.95 -4.45 -4.25
C LEU A 30 2.97 -3.78 -3.32
N LEU A 31 4.19 -4.30 -3.24
CA LEU A 31 5.24 -3.70 -2.41
C LEU A 31 5.54 -2.26 -2.84
N PHE A 32 5.69 -2.01 -4.13
CA PHE A 32 5.99 -0.67 -4.63
C PHE A 32 4.86 0.32 -4.39
N VAL A 33 3.60 -0.13 -4.36
CA VAL A 33 2.45 0.73 -4.04
C VAL A 33 2.32 0.93 -2.53
N TYR A 34 2.35 -0.14 -1.73
CA TYR A 34 2.01 -0.06 -0.31
C TYR A 34 3.16 0.45 0.56
N ILE A 35 4.42 0.18 0.23
CA ILE A 35 5.57 0.68 1.00
C ILE A 35 5.56 2.21 1.09
N PRO A 36 5.49 2.99 -0.01
CA PRO A 36 5.48 4.45 0.08
C PRO A 36 4.21 4.99 0.75
N ILE A 37 3.06 4.32 0.59
CA ILE A 37 1.82 4.70 1.28
C ILE A 37 1.98 4.55 2.80
N ILE A 38 2.46 3.40 3.27
CA ILE A 38 2.68 3.15 4.70
C ILE A 38 3.74 4.10 5.25
N TRP A 39 4.81 4.35 4.48
CA TRP A 39 5.84 5.30 4.87
C TRP A 39 5.31 6.72 5.00
N GLY A 40 4.55 7.20 4.00
CA GLY A 40 3.92 8.52 4.04
C GLY A 40 2.90 8.66 5.17
N PHE A 41 2.09 7.61 5.40
CA PHE A 41 1.19 7.55 6.55
C PHE A 41 1.95 7.60 7.87
N GLY A 42 3.03 6.85 8.00
CA GLY A 42 3.92 6.90 9.16
C GLY A 42 4.45 8.31 9.39
N LEU A 43 5.05 8.92 8.37
CA LEU A 43 5.55 10.31 8.42
C LEU A 43 4.48 11.33 8.81
N SER A 44 3.21 11.12 8.43
CA SER A 44 2.12 12.04 8.80
C SER A 44 1.86 12.13 10.30
N LEU A 45 2.29 11.11 11.07
CA LEU A 45 2.20 11.08 12.53
C LEU A 45 3.41 11.74 13.22
N PHE A 46 4.43 12.10 12.46
CA PHE A 46 5.59 12.86 12.93
C PHE A 46 5.46 14.32 12.53
N GLU A 47 6.21 15.17 13.21
CA GLU A 47 6.10 16.61 13.04
C GLU A 47 6.31 17.06 11.58
N ALA A 48 5.33 17.78 11.04
CA ALA A 48 5.33 18.20 9.63
C ALA A 48 6.22 19.43 9.38
N ARG A 49 7.55 19.30 9.50
CA ARG A 49 8.53 20.39 9.26
C ARG A 49 9.08 20.45 7.83
N ASN A 50 8.34 19.99 6.80
CA ASN A 50 8.83 19.88 5.41
C ASN A 50 10.15 19.08 5.24
N THR A 51 10.48 18.23 6.21
CA THR A 51 11.72 17.43 6.21
C THR A 51 11.36 15.96 6.37
N VAL A 52 11.96 15.09 5.56
CA VAL A 52 11.70 13.63 5.55
C VAL A 52 12.33 12.88 6.74
N THR A 53 13.03 13.59 7.63
CA THR A 53 13.62 13.03 8.85
C THR A 53 12.63 13.19 10.00
N PRO A 54 12.00 12.09 10.49
CA PRO A 54 11.14 12.16 11.66
C PRO A 54 11.98 12.51 12.89
N THR A 55 11.76 13.70 13.46
CA THR A 55 12.41 14.16 14.70
C THR A 55 11.54 13.91 15.92
N GLU A 56 10.24 14.26 15.85
CA GLU A 56 9.31 14.15 16.98
C GLU A 56 8.00 13.48 16.55
N PHE A 57 7.56 12.49 17.34
CA PHE A 57 6.26 11.85 17.16
C PHE A 57 5.18 12.72 17.80
N VAL A 58 4.32 13.31 16.98
CA VAL A 58 3.25 14.23 17.41
C VAL A 58 1.85 13.62 17.26
N GLY A 59 1.77 12.38 16.77
CA GLY A 59 0.51 11.66 16.58
C GLY A 59 -0.42 12.39 15.62
N LEU A 60 -1.62 12.75 16.08
CA LEU A 60 -2.63 13.43 15.27
C LEU A 60 -2.60 14.97 15.38
N GLN A 61 -1.63 15.53 16.11
CA GLN A 61 -1.57 16.99 16.34
C GLN A 61 -1.50 17.78 15.04
N ASN A 62 -0.72 17.31 14.05
CA ASN A 62 -0.64 17.94 12.72
C ASN A 62 -2.01 18.13 12.06
N TYR A 63 -2.90 17.15 12.22
CA TYR A 63 -4.24 17.22 11.63
C TYR A 63 -5.13 18.22 12.38
N LEU A 64 -5.07 18.23 13.72
CA LEU A 64 -5.80 19.20 14.53
C LEU A 64 -5.37 20.64 14.23
N ASP A 65 -4.08 20.87 14.04
CA ASP A 65 -3.52 22.18 13.68
C ASP A 65 -4.00 22.62 12.29
N LEU A 66 -4.02 21.71 11.31
CA LEU A 66 -4.55 21.99 9.96
C LEU A 66 -6.03 22.36 9.97
N PHE A 67 -6.86 21.65 10.74
CA PHE A 67 -8.29 21.97 10.88
C PHE A 67 -8.55 23.22 11.71
N SER A 68 -7.55 23.75 12.39
CA SER A 68 -7.63 25.01 13.15
C SER A 68 -7.00 26.20 12.38
N ASP A 69 -6.34 25.97 11.25
CA ASP A 69 -5.75 27.03 10.42
C ASP A 69 -6.83 27.62 9.49
N ASP A 70 -7.17 28.89 9.72
CA ASP A 70 -8.13 29.65 8.91
C ASP A 70 -7.77 29.66 7.42
N ARG A 71 -6.48 29.59 7.06
CA ARG A 71 -6.04 29.56 5.66
C ARG A 71 -6.40 28.23 5.00
N PHE A 72 -6.26 27.13 5.73
CA PHE A 72 -6.64 25.80 5.24
C PHE A 72 -8.16 25.71 5.06
N ILE A 73 -8.93 26.16 6.06
CA ILE A 73 -10.40 26.19 5.98
C ILE A 73 -10.88 27.07 4.83
N THR A 74 -10.25 28.23 4.63
CA THR A 74 -10.61 29.14 3.52
C THR A 74 -10.31 28.53 2.15
N SER A 75 -9.27 27.69 2.02
CA SER A 75 -8.97 26.99 0.77
C SER A 75 -9.95 25.87 0.39
N LEU A 76 -10.75 25.40 1.36
CA LEU A 76 -11.80 24.39 1.17
C LEU A 76 -13.17 25.00 0.86
N LYS A 77 -13.32 26.32 0.98
CA LYS A 77 -14.51 27.07 0.53
C LYS A 77 -14.40 27.41 -0.95
#